data_AF-A0A1M6T521-F1
#
_entry.id   AF-A0A1M6T521-F1
#
_cell.length_a   1.000
_cell.length_b   1.000
_cell.length_c   1.000
_cell.angle_alpha   90.00
_cell.angle_beta   90.00
_cell.angle_gamma   90.00
#
_symmetry.space_group_name_H-M   'P 1'
#
loop_
_entity.id
_entity.type
_entity.pdbx_description
1 polymer ?
#
loop_
_entity_poly.entity_id
_entity_poly.type
_entity_poly.pdbx_seq_one_letter_code
_entity_poly.pdbx_strand_id
1 'polypeptide(L)'
;MRIILTLSLFLTFITSCSNDEQHRINTIILNTVSVEELNRQQIIMNDSTISFINTILPSTPVEINNTRTLILKELKTIKQELVSSSGGYDEYHNYINPLEQVRVRAFLIENGKASEIQEYVNSIISDINKQGYELPRIARDAKDIEIFRYDPNQKHKTYEEMNFANVNLIEALNVIAVNEAFILQAENKYLNWYLMQNLNKGM
;
A
#
# COMPACT_ATOMS: atom_id res chain seq x y z
N MET A 1 54.42 -2.42 -19.01
CA MET A 1 54.39 -3.84 -19.44
C MET A 1 53.67 -4.64 -18.35
N ARG A 2 52.44 -5.13 -18.67
CA ARG A 2 51.65 -6.25 -18.07
C ARG A 2 51.40 -6.24 -16.53
N ILE A 3 50.20 -6.01 -15.99
CA ILE A 3 48.89 -6.73 -16.01
C ILE A 3 48.97 -8.18 -15.45
N ILE A 4 47.94 -8.51 -14.66
CA ILE A 4 47.38 -9.82 -14.22
C ILE A 4 48.06 -10.41 -12.94
N LEU A 5 47.45 -11.01 -11.90
CA LEU A 5 46.14 -11.54 -11.47
C LEU A 5 46.05 -11.26 -9.92
N THR A 6 44.95 -11.22 -9.17
CA THR A 6 43.79 -12.14 -9.13
C THR A 6 42.58 -11.46 -8.51
N LEU A 7 41.57 -11.31 -9.36
CA LEU A 7 40.16 -11.20 -9.04
C LEU A 7 39.70 -12.57 -8.52
N SER A 8 39.76 -12.84 -7.21
CA SER A 8 39.32 -14.12 -6.65
C SER A 8 39.02 -14.02 -5.15
N LEU A 9 37.99 -13.27 -4.77
CA LEU A 9 37.31 -13.47 -3.49
C LEU A 9 35.86 -12.94 -3.49
N PHE A 10 35.28 -12.79 -4.68
CA PHE A 10 33.84 -12.59 -4.87
C PHE A 10 33.30 -13.87 -5.49
N LEU A 11 33.01 -14.87 -4.65
CA LEU A 11 32.06 -15.97 -4.88
C LEU A 11 32.40 -17.08 -3.88
N THR A 12 31.82 -17.01 -2.70
CA THR A 12 31.33 -18.18 -1.96
C THR A 12 30.85 -17.66 -0.61
N PHE A 13 29.57 -17.30 -0.52
CA PHE A 13 28.74 -17.58 0.66
C PHE A 13 27.27 -17.14 0.48
N ILE A 14 26.64 -17.37 -0.67
CA ILE A 14 25.17 -17.38 -0.72
C ILE A 14 24.73 -18.48 -1.70
N THR A 15 24.53 -19.70 -1.20
CA THR A 15 23.62 -20.65 -1.83
C THR A 15 22.80 -21.33 -0.75
N SER A 16 21.56 -20.87 -0.58
CA SER A 16 20.39 -21.75 -0.38
C SER A 16 19.03 -21.05 -0.52
N CYS A 17 18.94 -19.91 -1.24
CA CYS A 17 17.69 -19.55 -1.90
C CYS A 17 17.76 -20.05 -3.34
N SER A 18 16.70 -20.74 -3.81
CA SER A 18 16.62 -21.12 -5.22
C SER A 18 16.67 -19.86 -6.10
N ASN A 19 17.32 -19.93 -7.27
CA ASN A 19 17.42 -18.78 -8.18
C ASN A 19 16.04 -18.18 -8.53
N ASP A 20 14.99 -19.01 -8.54
CA ASP A 20 13.62 -18.60 -8.83
C ASP A 20 12.99 -17.77 -7.70
N GLU A 21 13.26 -18.12 -6.44
CA GLU A 21 12.74 -17.39 -5.29
C GLU A 21 13.40 -16.01 -5.17
N GLN A 22 14.72 -15.93 -5.36
CA GLN A 22 15.43 -14.66 -5.40
C GLN A 22 14.93 -13.75 -6.54
N HIS A 23 14.64 -14.33 -7.71
CA HIS A 23 14.08 -13.57 -8.82
C HIS A 23 12.70 -13.02 -8.49
N ARG A 24 11.81 -13.84 -7.90
CA ARG A 24 10.49 -13.42 -7.44
C ARG A 24 10.57 -12.26 -6.44
N ILE A 25 11.45 -12.36 -5.43
CA ILE A 25 11.64 -11.30 -4.44
C ILE A 25 12.07 -10.00 -5.12
N ASN A 26 13.06 -10.05 -6.01
CA ASN A 26 13.55 -8.87 -6.71
C ASN A 26 12.44 -8.23 -7.56
N THR A 27 11.60 -9.04 -8.23
CA THR A 27 10.44 -8.54 -8.95
C THR A 27 9.44 -7.84 -8.04
N ILE A 28 9.12 -8.42 -6.87
CA ILE A 28 8.17 -7.80 -5.93
C ILE A 28 8.76 -6.49 -5.39
N ILE A 29 10.05 -6.45 -5.02
CA ILE A 29 10.71 -5.22 -4.57
C ILE A 29 10.61 -4.13 -5.64
N LEU A 30 10.94 -4.46 -6.90
CA LEU A 30 10.84 -3.52 -8.01
C LEU A 30 9.40 -3.02 -8.22
N ASN A 31 8.41 -3.91 -8.10
CA ASN A 31 7.00 -3.54 -8.20
C ASN A 31 6.59 -2.61 -7.04
N THR A 32 6.97 -2.93 -5.80
CA THR A 32 6.67 -2.10 -4.63
C THR A 32 7.27 -0.71 -4.78
N VAL A 33 8.55 -0.61 -5.15
CA VAL A 33 9.22 0.69 -5.38
C VAL A 33 8.53 1.49 -6.50
N SER A 34 8.12 0.80 -7.57
CA SER A 34 7.40 1.43 -8.68
C SER A 34 6.04 1.95 -8.26
N VAL A 35 5.27 1.16 -7.49
CA VAL A 35 3.97 1.58 -6.93
C VAL A 35 4.13 2.77 -5.99
N GLU A 36 5.14 2.75 -5.11
CA GLU A 36 5.39 3.87 -4.20
C GLU A 36 5.78 5.17 -4.94
N GLU A 37 6.50 5.06 -6.06
CA GLU A 37 6.78 6.23 -6.91
C GLU A 37 5.51 6.76 -7.58
N LEU A 38 4.67 5.87 -8.11
CA LEU A 38 3.36 6.28 -8.66
C LEU A 38 2.47 6.92 -7.59
N ASN A 39 2.50 6.41 -6.36
CA ASN A 39 1.77 6.99 -5.24
C ASN A 39 2.27 8.42 -4.94
N ARG A 40 3.59 8.65 -4.92
CA ARG A 40 4.16 10.01 -4.76
C ARG A 40 3.69 10.96 -5.85
N GLN A 41 3.70 10.51 -7.11
CA GLN A 41 3.23 11.33 -8.23
C GLN A 41 1.74 11.64 -8.12
N GLN A 42 0.93 10.66 -7.73
CA GLN A 42 -0.51 10.85 -7.55
C GLN A 42 -0.84 11.79 -6.40
N ILE A 43 -0.07 11.77 -5.30
CA ILE A 43 -0.20 12.75 -4.20
C ILE A 43 0.00 14.17 -4.75
N ILE A 44 1.07 14.41 -5.51
CA ILE A 44 1.35 15.73 -6.10
C ILE A 44 0.21 16.18 -7.01
N MET A 45 -0.33 15.27 -7.82
CA MET A 45 -1.47 15.57 -8.69
C MET A 45 -2.71 15.93 -7.86
N ASN A 46 -3.08 15.13 -6.87
CA ASN A 46 -4.25 15.37 -6.03
C ASN A 46 -4.12 16.68 -5.24
N ASP A 47 -2.95 16.97 -4.67
CA ASP A 47 -2.67 18.21 -3.94
C ASP A 47 -2.77 19.43 -4.86
N SER A 48 -2.30 19.31 -6.12
CA SER A 48 -2.44 20.35 -7.13
C SER A 48 -3.91 20.59 -7.49
N THR A 49 -4.70 19.52 -7.63
CA THR A 49 -6.15 19.61 -7.86
C THR A 49 -6.87 20.27 -6.68
N ILE A 50 -6.52 19.93 -5.45
CA ILE A 50 -7.07 20.55 -4.24
C ILE A 50 -6.74 22.03 -4.19
N SER A 51 -5.48 22.39 -4.47
CA SER A 51 -5.04 23.78 -4.53
C SER A 51 -5.89 24.57 -5.55
N PHE A 52 -6.05 24.02 -6.76
CA PHE A 52 -6.91 24.61 -7.78
C PHE A 52 -8.36 24.77 -7.28
N ILE A 53 -8.98 23.70 -6.74
CA ILE A 53 -10.35 23.76 -6.19
C ILE A 53 -10.50 24.86 -5.15
N ASN A 54 -9.54 24.99 -4.22
CA ASN A 54 -9.58 25.99 -3.16
C ASN A 54 -9.47 27.43 -3.68
N THR A 55 -8.94 27.64 -4.90
CA THR A 55 -8.96 28.97 -5.54
C THR A 55 -10.32 29.34 -6.13
N ILE A 56 -11.12 28.34 -6.54
CA ILE A 56 -12.38 28.55 -7.27
C ILE A 56 -13.63 28.31 -6.41
N LEU A 57 -13.54 27.54 -5.33
CA LEU A 57 -14.67 27.12 -4.50
C LEU A 57 -14.36 27.24 -2.99
N PRO A 58 -15.35 27.61 -2.14
CA PRO A 58 -15.15 27.66 -0.70
C PRO A 58 -15.02 26.26 -0.05
N SER A 59 -13.79 25.95 0.37
CA SER A 59 -13.35 25.09 1.49
C SER A 59 -13.79 23.61 1.63
N THR A 60 -14.45 22.98 0.66
CA THR A 60 -15.05 21.63 0.91
C THR A 60 -14.13 20.40 0.76
N PRO A 61 -13.05 20.35 -0.06
CA PRO A 61 -12.24 19.12 -0.16
C PRO A 61 -11.22 18.94 0.98
N VAL A 62 -11.12 19.88 1.92
CA VAL A 62 -10.11 19.87 2.99
C VAL A 62 -10.23 18.66 3.91
N GLU A 63 -11.46 18.21 4.20
CA GLU A 63 -11.70 17.06 5.08
C GLU A 63 -11.15 15.76 4.50
N ILE A 64 -11.47 15.46 3.23
CA ILE A 64 -10.99 14.24 2.55
C ILE A 64 -9.46 14.23 2.44
N ASN A 65 -8.86 15.38 2.13
CA ASN A 65 -7.41 15.55 2.08
C ASN A 65 -6.74 15.29 3.44
N ASN A 66 -7.36 15.77 4.53
CA ASN A 66 -6.86 15.55 5.89
C ASN A 66 -6.97 14.06 6.27
N THR A 67 -8.12 13.43 6.00
CA THR A 67 -8.32 11.99 6.22
C THR A 67 -7.28 11.17 5.45
N ARG A 68 -7.08 11.44 4.16
CA ARG A 68 -6.03 10.79 3.35
C ARG A 68 -4.65 10.97 3.99
N THR A 69 -4.28 12.20 4.33
CA THR A 69 -2.95 12.51 4.88
C THR A 69 -2.70 11.77 6.20
N LEU A 70 -3.72 11.68 7.06
CA LEU A 70 -3.67 10.88 8.28
C LEU A 70 -3.47 9.39 7.96
N ILE A 71 -4.29 8.82 7.06
CA ILE A 71 -4.19 7.41 6.70
C ILE A 71 -2.81 7.07 6.15
N LEU A 72 -2.29 7.85 5.19
CA LEU A 72 -0.97 7.60 4.60
C LEU A 72 0.15 7.68 5.64
N LYS A 73 0.01 8.57 6.63
CA LYS A 73 0.93 8.63 7.76
C LYS A 73 0.87 7.36 8.61
N GLU A 74 -0.33 6.89 8.97
CA GLU A 74 -0.49 5.67 9.76
C GLU A 74 0.01 4.43 9.01
N LEU A 75 -0.29 4.30 7.71
CA LEU A 75 0.25 3.21 6.88
C LEU A 75 1.78 3.25 6.81
N LYS A 76 2.38 4.44 6.71
CA LYS A 76 3.84 4.60 6.77
C LYS A 76 4.40 4.15 8.11
N THR A 77 3.78 4.52 9.23
CA THR A 77 4.17 4.06 10.57
C THR A 77 4.13 2.54 10.65
N ILE A 78 3.04 1.92 10.21
CA ILE A 78 2.88 0.46 10.20
C ILE A 78 3.95 -0.21 9.33
N LYS A 79 4.27 0.31 8.14
CA LYS A 79 5.38 -0.19 7.31
C LYS A 79 6.72 -0.13 8.05
N GLN A 80 7.01 0.97 8.73
CA GLN A 80 8.26 1.15 9.49
C GLN A 80 8.37 0.18 10.67
N GLU A 81 7.29 0.01 11.43
CA GLU A 81 7.22 -0.94 12.54
C GLU A 81 7.33 -2.40 12.06
N LEU A 82 6.69 -2.73 10.93
CA LEU A 82 6.79 -4.06 10.32
C LEU A 82 8.22 -4.39 9.87
N VAL A 83 8.90 -3.44 9.23
CA VAL A 83 10.31 -3.60 8.83
C VAL A 83 11.20 -3.74 10.06
N SER A 84 11.00 -2.89 11.07
CA SER A 84 11.80 -2.91 12.30
C SER A 84 11.63 -4.22 13.07
N SER A 85 10.39 -4.70 13.21
CA SER A 85 10.09 -5.99 13.86
C SER A 85 10.65 -7.18 13.08
N SER A 86 10.83 -7.04 11.76
CA SER A 86 11.45 -8.05 10.88
C SER A 86 12.98 -7.97 10.82
N GLY A 87 13.61 -7.12 11.62
CA GLY A 87 15.08 -7.01 11.73
C GLY A 87 15.67 -5.74 11.14
N GLY A 88 14.89 -4.93 10.42
CA GLY A 88 15.34 -3.64 9.89
C GLY A 88 16.13 -3.76 8.59
N TYR A 89 17.06 -2.81 8.42
CA TYR A 89 17.90 -2.68 7.23
C TYR A 89 19.37 -2.98 7.53
N ASP A 90 20.09 -3.49 6.54
CA ASP A 90 21.55 -3.65 6.57
C ASP A 90 22.28 -2.32 6.30
N GLU A 91 23.62 -2.36 6.29
CA GLU A 91 24.48 -1.20 6.03
C GLU A 91 24.36 -0.62 4.60
N TYR A 92 23.79 -1.38 3.67
CA TYR A 92 23.52 -0.99 2.29
C TYR A 92 22.05 -0.60 2.06
N HIS A 93 21.26 -0.49 3.13
CA HIS A 93 19.84 -0.17 3.10
C HIS A 93 18.94 -1.23 2.45
N ASN A 94 19.36 -2.50 2.44
CA ASN A 94 18.50 -3.63 2.06
C ASN A 94 17.79 -4.19 3.30
N TYR A 95 16.65 -4.84 3.11
CA TYR A 95 15.97 -5.56 4.19
C TYR A 95 16.84 -6.72 4.69
N ILE A 96 17.03 -6.83 6.02
CA ILE A 96 17.82 -7.92 6.60
C ILE A 96 17.12 -9.28 6.39
N ASN A 97 15.80 -9.34 6.59
CA ASN A 97 15.01 -10.56 6.42
C ASN A 97 13.81 -10.33 5.49
N PRO A 98 14.03 -10.20 4.16
CA PRO A 98 12.96 -9.93 3.20
C PRO A 98 11.93 -11.07 3.14
N LEU A 99 12.33 -12.30 3.49
CA LEU A 99 11.49 -13.49 3.50
C LEU A 99 10.89 -13.83 4.88
N GLU A 100 11.04 -12.96 5.88
CA GLU A 100 10.44 -13.18 7.20
C GLU A 100 8.91 -13.28 7.08
N GLN A 101 8.33 -14.34 7.62
CA GLN A 101 6.87 -14.61 7.61
C GLN A 101 6.31 -14.72 9.02
N VAL A 102 7.09 -15.24 9.97
CA VAL A 102 6.62 -15.50 11.33
C VAL A 102 6.37 -14.18 12.04
N ARG A 103 7.33 -13.25 11.99
CA ARG A 103 7.16 -11.93 12.60
C ARG A 103 6.14 -11.07 11.87
N VAL A 104 6.06 -11.22 10.55
CA VAL A 104 5.04 -10.56 9.72
C VAL A 104 3.64 -11.00 10.14
N ARG A 105 3.42 -12.32 10.27
CA ARG A 105 2.14 -12.88 10.74
C ARG A 105 1.82 -12.46 12.16
N ALA A 106 2.79 -12.50 13.07
CA ALA A 106 2.60 -12.04 14.45
C ALA A 106 2.21 -10.55 14.49
N PHE A 107 2.90 -9.71 13.73
CA PHE A 107 2.65 -8.27 13.69
C PHE A 107 1.31 -7.92 13.03
N LEU A 108 1.01 -8.50 11.87
CA LEU A 108 -0.17 -8.12 11.09
C LEU A 108 -1.45 -8.81 11.57
N ILE A 109 -1.39 -10.08 11.93
CA ILE A 109 -2.58 -10.86 12.29
C ILE A 109 -2.73 -10.94 13.80
N GLU A 110 -1.72 -11.44 14.50
CA GLU A 110 -1.85 -11.72 15.95
C GLU A 110 -1.95 -10.43 16.78
N ASN A 111 -1.23 -9.38 16.37
CA ASN A 111 -1.32 -8.06 16.98
C ASN A 111 -2.40 -7.15 16.36
N GLY A 112 -3.17 -7.62 15.38
CA GLY A 112 -4.32 -6.89 14.81
C GLY A 112 -3.98 -5.73 13.87
N LYS A 113 -2.72 -5.53 13.46
CA LYS A 113 -2.35 -4.41 12.57
C LYS A 113 -3.00 -4.47 11.18
N ALA A 114 -3.32 -5.66 10.68
CA ALA A 114 -4.06 -5.80 9.44
C ALA A 114 -5.51 -5.30 9.56
N SER A 115 -6.15 -5.48 10.71
CA SER A 115 -7.47 -4.91 11.00
C SER A 115 -7.40 -3.38 11.08
N GLU A 116 -6.37 -2.82 11.74
CA GLU A 116 -6.14 -1.37 11.75
C GLU A 116 -5.96 -0.83 10.31
N ILE A 117 -5.17 -1.50 9.47
CA ILE A 117 -5.03 -1.14 8.05
C ILE A 117 -6.40 -1.13 7.36
N GLN A 118 -7.23 -2.16 7.55
CA GLN A 118 -8.56 -2.24 6.95
C GLN A 118 -9.46 -1.07 7.36
N GLU A 119 -9.44 -0.70 8.64
CA GLU A 119 -10.21 0.42 9.18
C GLU A 119 -9.74 1.75 8.57
N TYR A 120 -8.43 2.01 8.58
CA TYR A 120 -7.87 3.22 7.99
C TYR A 120 -8.22 3.33 6.50
N VAL A 121 -7.96 2.28 5.74
CA VAL A 121 -8.20 2.24 4.29
C VAL A 121 -9.67 2.44 3.95
N ASN A 122 -10.61 1.92 4.74
CA ASN A 122 -12.04 2.10 4.48
C ASN A 122 -12.61 3.41 5.04
N SER A 123 -11.92 4.08 5.97
CA SER A 123 -12.41 5.34 6.54
C SER A 123 -12.52 6.45 5.50
N ILE A 124 -11.57 6.56 4.55
CA ILE A 124 -11.67 7.53 3.45
C ILE A 124 -12.89 7.27 2.56
N ILE A 125 -13.24 6.01 2.31
CA ILE A 125 -14.44 5.67 1.53
C ILE A 125 -15.70 6.06 2.30
N SER A 126 -15.73 5.81 3.61
CA SER A 126 -16.83 6.26 4.47
C SER A 126 -17.00 7.78 4.41
N ASP A 127 -15.92 8.54 4.49
CA ASP A 127 -15.96 10.00 4.43
C ASP A 127 -16.39 10.51 3.05
N ILE A 128 -15.90 9.91 1.97
CA ILE A 128 -16.30 10.24 0.60
C ILE A 128 -17.81 9.96 0.39
N ASN A 129 -18.31 8.82 0.85
CA ASN A 129 -19.72 8.46 0.69
C ASN A 129 -20.65 9.41 1.47
N LYS A 130 -20.23 9.90 2.66
CA LYS A 130 -21.00 10.94 3.40
C LYS A 130 -21.17 12.24 2.62
N GLN A 131 -20.25 12.55 1.70
CA GLN A 131 -20.35 13.71 0.80
C GLN A 131 -21.29 13.47 -0.39
N GLY A 132 -21.87 12.27 -0.51
CA GLY A 132 -22.82 11.91 -1.57
C GLY A 132 -22.19 11.31 -2.83
N TYR A 133 -20.89 10.95 -2.80
CA TYR A 133 -20.23 10.21 -3.87
C TYR A 133 -19.97 8.77 -3.44
N GLU A 134 -20.82 7.84 -3.89
CA GLU A 134 -20.75 6.45 -3.46
C GLU A 134 -19.59 5.69 -4.12
N LEU A 135 -18.66 5.22 -3.29
CA LEU A 135 -17.59 4.31 -3.66
C LEU A 135 -17.68 2.98 -2.88
N PRO A 136 -17.28 1.85 -3.48
CA PRO A 136 -17.14 0.60 -2.75
C PRO A 136 -15.95 0.67 -1.78
N ARG A 137 -16.05 -0.06 -0.67
CA ARG A 137 -14.92 -0.29 0.25
C ARG A 137 -13.70 -0.83 -0.50
N ILE A 138 -12.52 -0.36 -0.13
CA ILE A 138 -11.25 -0.79 -0.70
C ILE A 138 -10.85 -2.14 -0.08
N ALA A 139 -10.76 -2.19 1.25
CA ALA A 139 -10.32 -3.37 1.99
C ALA A 139 -11.54 -4.22 2.41
N ARG A 140 -11.81 -5.27 1.63
CA ARG A 140 -13.03 -6.09 1.73
C ARG A 140 -12.73 -7.52 2.16
N ASP A 141 -13.64 -8.10 2.92
CA ASP A 141 -13.67 -9.54 3.18
C ASP A 141 -14.01 -10.30 1.89
N ALA A 142 -13.64 -11.58 1.81
CA ALA A 142 -13.87 -12.40 0.63
C ALA A 142 -15.35 -12.44 0.20
N LYS A 143 -16.28 -12.54 1.17
CA LYS A 143 -17.73 -12.54 0.94
C LYS A 143 -18.23 -11.30 0.19
N ASP A 144 -17.50 -10.18 0.30
CA ASP A 144 -17.85 -8.89 -0.28
C ASP A 144 -17.19 -8.66 -1.64
N ILE A 145 -16.42 -9.63 -2.14
CA ILE A 145 -15.73 -9.61 -3.43
C ILE A 145 -16.41 -10.62 -4.36
N GLU A 146 -16.87 -10.15 -5.52
CA GLU A 146 -17.68 -10.94 -6.47
C GLU A 146 -17.05 -12.28 -6.84
N ILE A 147 -15.74 -12.29 -7.13
CA ILE A 147 -15.01 -13.49 -7.53
C ILE A 147 -14.83 -14.51 -6.39
N PHE A 148 -14.94 -14.09 -5.12
CA PHE A 148 -14.71 -14.97 -3.96
C PHE A 148 -15.99 -15.32 -3.19
N ARG A 149 -17.07 -14.55 -3.37
CA ARG A 149 -18.33 -14.72 -2.63
C ARG A 149 -18.91 -16.14 -2.70
N TYR A 150 -18.73 -16.82 -3.83
CA TYR A 150 -19.28 -18.16 -4.05
C TYR A 150 -18.23 -19.28 -3.92
N ASP A 151 -16.96 -18.95 -3.71
CA ASP A 151 -15.91 -19.94 -3.54
C ASP A 151 -15.95 -20.50 -2.10
N PRO A 152 -16.25 -21.80 -1.90
CA PRO A 152 -16.34 -22.40 -0.57
C PRO A 152 -15.03 -22.32 0.23
N ASN A 153 -13.88 -22.22 -0.45
CA ASN A 153 -12.56 -22.16 0.19
C ASN A 153 -12.12 -20.73 0.54
N GLN A 154 -12.77 -19.71 -0.05
CA GLN A 154 -12.35 -18.32 0.11
C GLN A 154 -13.41 -17.46 0.81
N LYS A 155 -14.71 -17.71 0.58
CA LYS A 155 -15.81 -16.82 1.01
C LYS A 155 -15.86 -16.46 2.49
N HIS A 156 -15.24 -17.27 3.35
CA HIS A 156 -15.18 -17.05 4.79
C HIS A 156 -13.94 -16.31 5.27
N LYS A 157 -12.96 -16.08 4.39
CA LYS A 157 -11.73 -15.39 4.74
C LYS A 157 -11.98 -13.91 4.96
N THR A 158 -11.40 -13.39 6.04
CA THR A 158 -11.39 -11.96 6.31
C THR A 158 -10.37 -11.25 5.41
N TYR A 159 -10.44 -9.92 5.34
CA TYR A 159 -9.43 -9.13 4.65
C TYR A 159 -8.01 -9.46 5.13
N GLU A 160 -7.81 -9.63 6.45
CA GLU A 160 -6.50 -9.92 7.03
C GLU A 160 -5.99 -11.29 6.57
N GLU A 161 -6.84 -12.31 6.60
CA GLU A 161 -6.46 -13.66 6.19
C GLU A 161 -6.16 -13.77 4.71
N MET A 162 -6.94 -13.07 3.87
CA MET A 162 -6.72 -13.06 2.43
C MET A 162 -5.39 -12.43 2.04
N ASN A 163 -5.01 -11.34 2.72
CA ASN A 163 -3.89 -10.52 2.31
C ASN A 163 -2.61 -10.79 3.09
N PHE A 164 -2.70 -11.34 4.30
CA PHE A 164 -1.55 -11.42 5.21
C PHE A 164 -1.32 -12.80 5.88
N ALA A 165 -2.19 -13.80 5.67
CA ALA A 165 -2.07 -15.10 6.37
C ALA A 165 -0.75 -15.83 6.12
N ASN A 166 -0.26 -15.79 4.88
CA ASN A 166 0.92 -16.53 4.42
C ASN A 166 1.78 -15.64 3.51
N VAL A 167 2.13 -14.44 3.97
CA VAL A 167 2.95 -13.50 3.21
C VAL A 167 4.27 -13.22 3.91
N ASN A 168 5.32 -12.98 3.11
CA ASN A 168 6.58 -12.47 3.62
C ASN A 168 6.58 -10.94 3.76
N LEU A 169 7.65 -10.39 4.32
CA LEU A 169 7.81 -8.96 4.55
C LEU A 169 7.59 -8.13 3.27
N ILE A 170 8.22 -8.50 2.16
CA ILE A 170 8.14 -7.73 0.91
C ILE A 170 6.72 -7.78 0.33
N GLU A 171 6.07 -8.95 0.38
CA GLU A 171 4.69 -9.13 -0.07
C GLU A 171 3.72 -8.29 0.78
N ALA A 172 3.88 -8.28 2.11
CA ALA A 172 3.07 -7.45 3.00
C ALA A 172 3.25 -5.95 2.70
N LEU A 173 4.49 -5.49 2.51
CA LEU A 173 4.78 -4.10 2.15
C LEU A 173 4.14 -3.72 0.81
N ASN A 174 4.18 -4.61 -0.18
CA ASN A 174 3.52 -4.41 -1.46
C ASN A 174 2.00 -4.25 -1.30
N VAL A 175 1.34 -5.10 -0.50
CA VAL A 175 -0.09 -4.97 -0.22
C VAL A 175 -0.42 -3.60 0.39
N ILE A 176 0.38 -3.14 1.35
CA ILE A 176 0.17 -1.82 1.97
C ILE A 176 0.36 -0.69 0.93
N ALA A 177 1.38 -0.77 0.07
CA ALA A 177 1.61 0.20 -1.00
C ALA A 177 0.47 0.22 -2.04
N VAL A 178 -0.12 -0.94 -2.34
CA VAL A 178 -1.30 -1.04 -3.21
C VAL A 178 -2.54 -0.41 -2.56
N ASN A 179 -2.73 -0.56 -1.24
CA ASN A 179 -3.79 0.13 -0.53
C ASN A 179 -3.64 1.65 -0.57
N GLU A 180 -2.41 2.17 -0.38
CA GLU A 180 -2.11 3.60 -0.56
C GLU A 180 -2.53 4.08 -1.97
N ALA A 181 -2.24 3.29 -3.01
CA ALA A 181 -2.64 3.62 -4.37
C ALA A 181 -4.17 3.71 -4.51
N PHE A 182 -4.92 2.78 -3.94
CA PHE A 182 -6.39 2.81 -3.98
C PHE A 182 -6.98 3.98 -3.20
N ILE A 183 -6.40 4.38 -2.08
CA ILE A 183 -6.78 5.58 -1.33
C ILE A 183 -6.62 6.82 -2.22
N LEU A 184 -5.48 6.95 -2.89
CA LEU A 184 -5.18 8.08 -3.77
C LEU A 184 -6.10 8.14 -4.99
N GLN A 185 -6.45 6.97 -5.55
CA GLN A 185 -7.42 6.87 -6.63
C GLN A 185 -8.85 7.24 -6.17
N ALA A 186 -9.25 6.83 -4.97
CA ALA A 186 -10.56 7.17 -4.40
C ALA A 186 -10.69 8.68 -4.18
N GLU A 187 -9.68 9.31 -3.60
CA GLU A 187 -9.62 10.76 -3.48
C GLU A 187 -9.69 11.44 -4.86
N ASN A 188 -8.87 11.00 -5.83
CA ASN A 188 -8.86 11.60 -7.15
C ASN A 188 -10.24 11.55 -7.82
N LYS A 189 -10.93 10.40 -7.73
CA LYS A 189 -12.30 10.25 -8.24
C LYS A 189 -13.26 11.21 -7.55
N TYR A 190 -13.17 11.35 -6.24
CA TYR A 190 -13.97 12.32 -5.48
C TYR A 190 -13.69 13.77 -5.90
N LEU A 191 -12.42 14.17 -6.01
CA LEU A 191 -12.04 15.54 -6.41
C LEU A 191 -12.56 15.88 -7.81
N ASN A 192 -12.45 14.95 -8.76
CA ASN A 192 -12.99 15.12 -10.11
C ASN A 192 -14.52 15.23 -10.10
N TRP A 193 -15.21 14.35 -9.36
CA TRP A 193 -16.67 14.44 -9.20
C TRP A 193 -17.09 15.78 -8.59
N TYR A 194 -16.42 16.20 -7.52
CA TYR A 194 -16.69 17.45 -6.80
C TYR A 194 -16.53 18.67 -7.71
N LEU A 195 -15.47 18.71 -8.51
CA LEU A 195 -15.26 19.74 -9.53
C LEU A 195 -16.42 19.81 -10.52
N MET A 196 -16.79 18.67 -11.10
CA MET A 196 -17.86 18.62 -12.11
C MET A 196 -19.22 19.04 -11.54
N GLN A 197 -19.54 18.64 -10.31
CA GLN A 197 -20.80 19.03 -9.65
C GLN A 197 -20.92 20.53 -9.42
N ASN A 198 -19.82 21.21 -9.09
CA ASN A 198 -19.84 22.64 -8.79
C ASN A 198 -19.75 23.52 -10.05
N LEU A 199 -19.02 23.07 -11.08
CA LEU A 199 -19.01 23.77 -12.38
C LEU A 199 -20.40 23.77 -13.03
N ASN A 200 -21.14 22.67 -12.92
CA ASN A 200 -22.50 22.56 -13.47
C ASN A 200 -23.53 23.40 -12.71
N LYS A 201 -23.27 23.81 -11.46
CA LYS A 201 -24.17 24.67 -10.67
C LYS A 201 -23.93 26.17 -10.90
N GLY A 202 -22.82 26.52 -11.55
CA GLY A 202 -22.48 27.90 -11.94
C GLY A 202 -22.97 28.31 -13.34
N MET A 203 -23.64 27.39 -14.06
CA MET A 203 -24.38 27.63 -15.30
C MET A 203 -25.88 27.60 -15.02
#